data_AF-A0A2V9ZWE8-F1
#
_entry.id   AF-A0A2V9ZWE8-F1
#
_cell.length_a   1.000
_cell.length_b   1.000
_cell.length_c   1.000
_cell.angle_alpha   90.00
_cell.angle_beta   90.00
_cell.angle_gamma   90.00
#
_symmetry.space_group_name_H-M   'P 1'
#
loop_
_entity.id
_entity.type
_entity.pdbx_description
1 polymer ?
#
loop_
_entity_poly.entity_id
_entity_poly.type
_entity_poly.pdbx_seq_one_letter_code
_entity_poly.pdbx_strand_id
1 'polypeptide(L)' 'MDKQTISFRLDAKKVGALDDLAEAMDRDRSYLLNEAVTSYLDAQRWQIEQIKEGMSQANSRKVVEHSKVKRLAARWQRG' A
#
# COMPACT_ATOMS: atom_id res chain seq x y z
N MET A 1 -14.31 -6.69 19.03
CA MET A 1 -14.31 -5.35 18.44
C MET A 1 -15.67 -5.11 17.83
N ASP A 2 -16.25 -3.94 18.08
CA ASP A 2 -17.58 -3.61 17.58
C ASP A 2 -17.50 -3.32 16.08
N LYS A 3 -18.42 -3.91 15.32
CA LYS A 3 -18.54 -3.67 13.88
C LYS A 3 -19.33 -2.38 13.68
N GLN A 4 -18.80 -1.49 12.84
CA GLN A 4 -19.49 -0.27 12.43
C GLN A 4 -19.84 -0.35 10.94
N THR A 5 -21.07 0.01 10.61
CA THR A 5 -21.52 0.10 9.21
C THR A 5 -21.14 1.47 8.64
N ILE A 6 -20.45 1.47 7.51
CA ILE A 6 -20.14 2.66 6.74
C ILE A 6 -20.87 2.60 5.39
N SER A 7 -21.40 3.72 4.93
CA SER A 7 -22.00 3.83 3.59
C SER A 7 -20.95 4.34 2.60
N PHE A 8 -20.84 3.68 1.46
CA PHE A 8 -19.85 4.00 0.44
C PHE A 8 -20.53 4.13 -0.93
N ARG A 9 -20.08 5.12 -1.71
CA ARG A 9 -20.58 5.35 -3.07
C ARG A 9 -19.57 4.81 -4.07
N LEU A 10 -20.05 3.96 -4.97
CA LEU A 10 -19.32 3.40 -6.09
C LEU A 10 -20.09 3.66 -7.37
N ASP A 11 -19.37 3.86 -8.46
CA ASP A 11 -19.99 3.81 -9.78
C ASP A 11 -20.47 2.39 -10.07
N ALA A 12 -21.55 2.28 -10.87
CA ALA A 12 -22.22 1.02 -11.13
C ALA A 12 -21.29 -0.04 -11.76
N LYS A 13 -20.30 0.39 -12.56
CA LYS A 13 -19.33 -0.53 -13.18
C LYS A 13 -18.47 -1.23 -12.12
N LYS A 14 -17.99 -0.50 -11.10
CA LYS A 14 -17.25 -1.11 -9.99
C LYS A 14 -18.11 -2.03 -9.13
N VAL A 15 -19.39 -1.69 -8.94
CA VAL A 15 -20.32 -2.58 -8.22
C VAL A 15 -20.46 -3.91 -8.96
N GLY A 16 -20.67 -3.88 -10.28
CA GLY A 16 -20.73 -5.11 -11.09
C GLY A 16 -19.44 -5.93 -11.03
N ALA A 17 -18.27 -5.28 -11.12
CA ALA A 17 -17.00 -6.00 -10.98
C ALA A 17 -16.82 -6.66 -9.59
N LEU A 18 -17.35 -6.04 -8.53
CA LEU A 18 -17.35 -6.65 -7.18
C LEU A 18 -18.33 -7.82 -7.09
N ASP A 19 -19.46 -7.78 -7.79
CA ASP A 19 -20.40 -8.90 -7.87
C ASP A 19 -19.79 -10.13 -8.53
N ASP A 20 -19.21 -9.94 -9.72
CA ASP A 20 -18.59 -11.03 -10.48
C ASP A 20 -17.46 -11.69 -9.66
N LEU A 21 -16.66 -10.87 -8.97
CA LEU A 21 -15.58 -11.36 -8.11
C LEU A 21 -16.11 -12.09 -6.86
N ALA A 22 -17.16 -11.56 -6.25
CA ALA A 22 -17.80 -12.16 -5.08
C ALA A 22 -18.37 -13.55 -5.41
N GLU A 23 -19.04 -13.68 -6.55
CA GLU A 23 -19.56 -14.95 -7.06
C GLU A 23 -18.44 -15.95 -7.33
N ALA A 24 -17.39 -15.54 -8.06
CA ALA A 24 -16.26 -16.40 -8.38
C ALA A 24 -15.49 -16.91 -7.14
N MET A 25 -15.53 -16.16 -6.03
CA MET A 25 -14.85 -16.49 -4.78
C MET A 25 -15.75 -17.16 -3.73
N ASP A 26 -17.05 -17.33 -4.01
CA ASP A 26 -18.06 -17.77 -3.04
C ASP A 26 -18.03 -16.91 -1.76
N ARG A 27 -18.05 -15.58 -1.94
CA ARG A 27 -18.00 -14.59 -0.86
C ARG A 27 -19.02 -13.49 -1.08
N ASP A 28 -19.32 -12.72 -0.03
CA ASP A 28 -20.11 -11.51 -0.17
C ASP A 28 -19.24 -10.28 -0.46
N ARG A 29 -19.87 -9.19 -0.91
CA ARG A 29 -19.18 -7.91 -1.15
C ARG A 29 -18.53 -7.36 0.12
N SER A 30 -19.11 -7.61 1.29
CA SER A 30 -18.57 -7.10 2.56
C SER A 30 -17.21 -7.72 2.84
N TYR A 31 -17.02 -9.01 2.57
CA TYR A 31 -15.74 -9.70 2.69
C TYR A 31 -14.69 -9.04 1.79
N LEU A 32 -15.00 -8.85 0.51
CA LEU A 32 -14.09 -8.21 -0.45
C LEU A 32 -13.74 -6.77 -0.06
N LEU A 33 -14.72 -5.99 0.38
CA LEU A 33 -14.50 -4.61 0.80
C LEU A 33 -13.65 -4.55 2.08
N ASN A 34 -13.84 -5.46 3.03
CA ASN A 34 -12.99 -5.54 4.22
C ASN A 34 -11.56 -5.92 3.85
N GLU A 35 -11.37 -6.90 2.96
CA GLU A 35 -10.05 -7.29 2.47
C GLU A 35 -9.34 -6.11 1.80
N ALA A 36 -10.03 -5.43 0.89
CA ALA A 36 -9.48 -4.28 0.17
C ALA A 36 -9.09 -3.14 1.12
N VAL A 37 -9.93 -2.87 2.14
CA VAL A 37 -9.63 -1.86 3.17
C VAL A 37 -8.42 -2.27 4.00
N THR A 38 -8.33 -3.53 4.44
CA THR A 38 -7.17 -4.06 5.18
C THR A 38 -5.89 -3.91 4.36
N SER A 39 -5.90 -4.40 3.12
CA SER A 39 -4.76 -4.33 2.20
C SER A 39 -4.29 -2.88 1.97
N TYR A 40 -5.24 -1.96 1.74
CA TYR A 40 -4.93 -0.55 1.58
C TYR A 40 -4.31 0.05 2.86
N LEU A 41 -4.91 -0.19 4.02
CA LEU A 41 -4.42 0.36 5.29
C LEU A 41 -3.03 -0.17 5.65
N ASP A 42 -2.76 -1.46 5.40
CA ASP A 42 -1.45 -2.05 5.67
C ASP A 42 -0.37 -1.46 4.75
N ALA A 43 -0.67 -1.31 3.46
CA ALA A 43 0.23 -0.66 2.51
C ALA A 43 0.54 0.79 2.92
N GLN A 44 -0.49 1.57 3.28
CA GLN A 44 -0.32 2.96 3.71
C GLN A 44 0.44 3.06 5.04
N ARG A 45 0.18 2.17 5.99
CA ARG A 45 0.88 2.14 7.28
C ARG A 45 2.38 1.91 7.08
N TRP A 46 2.72 0.87 6.31
CA TRP A 46 4.12 0.58 5.98
C TRP A 46 4.80 1.79 5.32
N GLN A 47 4.14 2.42 4.33
CA GLN A 47 4.69 3.57 3.64
C GLN A 47 4.93 4.75 4.59
N ILE A 48 3.98 5.06 5.48
CA ILE A 48 4.11 6.13 6.47
C ILE A 48 5.26 5.85 7.44
N GLU A 49 5.40 4.61 7.90
CA GLU A 49 6.49 4.20 8.79
C GLU A 49 7.85 4.38 8.12
N GLN A 50 8.00 3.94 6.87
CA GLN A 50 9.24 4.11 6.10
C GLN A 50 9.59 5.58 5.86
N ILE A 51 8.59 6.43 5.58
CA ILE A 51 8.81 7.88 5.45
C ILE A 51 9.31 8.47 6.78
N LYS A 52 8.67 8.12 7.91
CA LYS A 52 9.09 8.59 9.24
C LYS A 52 10.49 8.14 9.58
N GLU A 53 10.83 6.89 9.28
CA GLU A 53 12.15 6.35 9.49
C GLU A 53 13.20 7.07 8.64
N GLY A 54 12.94 7.25 7.34
CA GLY A 54 13.82 7.99 6.43
C GLY A 54 14.09 9.43 6.90
N MET A 55 13.05 10.13 7.36
CA MET A 55 13.21 11.47 7.95
C MET A 55 14.09 11.44 9.21
N SER A 56 13.90 10.46 10.09
CA SER A 56 14.71 10.30 11.31
C SER A 56 16.19 10.03 10.97
N GLN A 57 16.45 9.16 9.99
CA GLN A 57 17.81 8.88 9.51
C GLN A 57 18.47 10.11 8.89
N ALA A 58 17.73 10.87 8.07
CA ALA A 58 18.20 12.13 7.48
C ALA A 58 18.59 13.16 8.54
N ASN A 59 17.71 13.37 9.53
CA ASN A 59 17.97 14.28 10.66
C ASN A 59 19.17 13.82 11.50
N SER A 60 19.39 12.51 11.60
CA SER A 60 20.52 11.92 12.31
C SER A 60 21.81 11.86 11.48
N ARG A 61 21.86 12.47 10.29
CA ARG A 61 22.97 12.39 9.32
C ARG A 61 23.34 10.95 8.90
N LYS A 62 22.43 9.99 9.08
CA LYS A 62 22.59 8.60 8.61
C LYS A 62 22.19 8.50 7.14
N VAL A 63 22.84 9.31 6.29
CA VAL A 63 22.60 9.39 4.85
C VAL A 63 23.87 9.07 4.08
N VAL A 64 23.73 8.64 2.83
CA VAL A 64 24.85 8.32 1.96
C VAL A 64 25.08 9.49 1.00
N GLU A 65 26.32 9.96 0.94
CA GLU A 65 26.74 10.99 -0.02
C GLU A 65 26.38 10.63 -1.46
N HIS A 66 25.86 11.61 -2.20
CA HIS A 66 25.39 11.42 -3.56
C HIS A 66 26.48 10.85 -4.49
N SER A 67 27.74 11.27 -4.31
CA SER A 67 28.88 10.75 -5.08
C SER A 67 29.10 9.25 -4.87
N LYS A 68 28.84 8.74 -3.66
CA LYS A 68 28.94 7.31 -3.33
C LYS A 68 27.81 6.54 -4.00
N VAL A 69 26.59 7.09 -4.01
CA VAL A 69 25.44 6.49 -4.73
C VAL A 69 25.74 6.35 -6.23
N LYS A 70 26.26 7.39 -6.89
CA LYS A 70 26.64 7.32 -8.33
C LYS A 70 27.62 6.18 -8.62
N ARG A 71 28.63 6.00 -7.76
CA ARG A 71 29.61 4.92 -7.91
C ARG A 71 28.98 3.53 -7.75
N LEU A 72 28.03 3.35 -6.84
CA LEU A 72 27.31 2.09 -6.66
C LEU A 72 26.47 1.74 -7.89
N ALA A 73 25.65 2.68 -8.36
CA ALA A 73 24.77 2.49 -9.51
C ALA A 73 25.54 2.11 -10.80
N ALA A 74 26.68 2.77 -11.05
CA ALA A 74 27.53 2.47 -12.21
C ALA A 74 28.18 1.07 -12.17
N ARG A 75 28.19 0.38 -11.02
CA ARG A 75 28.65 -1.02 -10.95
C ARG A 75 27.55 -2.00 -11.35
N TRP A 76 26.28 -1.71 -11.03
CA TRP A 76 25.16 -2.58 -11.39
C TRP A 76 24.80 -2.52 -12.87
N GLN A 77 25.08 -1.41 -13.55
CA GLN A 77 24.90 -1.29 -15.00
C GLN A 77 25.96 -2.01 -15.84
N ARG A 78 27.02 -2.52 -15.21
CA ARG A 78 28.13 -3.23 -15.87
C ARG A 78 28.11 -4.75 -15.61
N GLY A 79 27.07 -5.24 -14.95
CA GLY A 79 26.84 -6.66 -14.68
C GLY A 79 25.66 -7.20 -15.46
#